data_AF-A0A954L3C4-F1
#
_entry.id   AF-A0A954L3C4-F1
#
_cell.length_a   1.000
_cell.length_b   1.000
_cell.length_c   1.000
_cell.angle_alpha   90.00
_cell.angle_beta   90.00
_cell.angle_gamma   90.00
#
_symmetry.space_group_name_H-M   'P 1'
#
loop_
_entity.id
_entity.type
_entity.pdbx_description
1 polymer ?
#
loop_
_entity_poly.entity_id
_entity_poly.type
_entity_poly.pdbx_seq_one_letter_code
_entity_poly.pdbx_strand_id
1 'polypeptide(L)'
;LSGDHICEQHIHNLDVCNWVMQGYPVEAEGLGGRQVRTGAEYGNIFDHHAVEYTYADGTKMYSQCRQIPGCVNQVAEFAHGDKGVAELSTTQCRLRVGGEVVWESARKAPNPYQTEHDDLFDAIRNNKPFNEAEYGALSTMTAVLGRMATYSGKRIKWDEAFRSDLSFTTDAEDWTSAPQVLPDENGRYEAAQPGTTKVL
;
A
#
# COMPACT_ATOMS: atom_id res chain seq x y z
N LEU A 1 14.21 -10.49 3.27
CA LEU A 1 12.76 -10.54 3.56
C LEU A 1 12.20 -9.14 3.34
N SER A 2 11.10 -9.01 2.61
CA SER A 2 10.48 -7.74 2.22
C SER A 2 8.97 -7.86 2.35
N GLY A 3 8.30 -6.74 2.62
CA GLY A 3 6.84 -6.62 2.61
C GLY A 3 6.25 -6.56 1.20
N ASP A 4 7.08 -6.68 0.17
CA ASP A 4 6.77 -6.37 -1.22
C ASP A 4 6.56 -4.86 -1.44
N HIS A 5 6.66 -4.42 -2.70
CA HIS A 5 6.54 -3.01 -3.06
C HIS A 5 5.16 -2.43 -2.75
N ILE A 6 4.13 -3.27 -2.60
CA ILE A 6 2.81 -2.82 -2.14
C ILE A 6 2.86 -2.25 -0.71
N CYS A 7 3.62 -2.88 0.20
CA CYS A 7 3.76 -2.42 1.58
C CYS A 7 4.84 -1.34 1.75
N GLU A 8 5.87 -1.36 0.91
CA GLU A 8 7.05 -0.50 1.09
C GLU A 8 6.98 0.81 0.29
N GLN A 9 6.18 0.86 -0.77
CA GLN A 9 6.08 2.05 -1.64
C GLN A 9 4.63 2.39 -1.95
N HIS A 10 3.84 1.43 -2.41
CA HIS A 10 2.46 1.69 -2.85
C HIS A 10 1.52 2.10 -1.71
N ILE A 11 1.92 1.81 -0.46
CA ILE A 11 1.23 2.26 0.76
C ILE A 11 0.95 3.77 0.74
N HIS A 12 1.83 4.60 0.16
CA HIS A 12 1.60 6.04 0.07
C HIS A 12 0.33 6.38 -0.72
N ASN A 13 0.08 5.69 -1.84
CA ASN A 13 -1.14 5.90 -2.64
C ASN A 13 -2.38 5.33 -1.93
N LEU A 14 -2.23 4.20 -1.22
CA LEU A 14 -3.30 3.61 -0.43
C LEU A 14 -3.72 4.52 0.73
N ASP A 15 -2.75 5.17 1.38
CA ASP A 15 -2.98 6.13 2.45
C ASP A 15 -3.78 7.35 1.97
N VAL A 16 -3.43 7.92 0.82
CA VAL A 16 -4.19 9.03 0.21
C VAL A 16 -5.65 8.62 -0.04
N CYS A 17 -5.88 7.40 -0.52
CA CYS A 17 -7.24 6.92 -0.73
C CYS A 17 -8.01 6.66 0.57
N ASN A 18 -7.36 6.12 1.60
CA ASN A 18 -7.96 5.98 2.94
C ASN A 18 -8.34 7.37 3.49
N TRP A 19 -7.48 8.38 3.29
CA TRP A 19 -7.75 9.77 3.65
C TRP A 19 -8.96 10.33 2.90
N VAL A 20 -9.06 10.12 1.58
CA VAL A 20 -10.24 10.55 0.79
C VAL A 20 -11.52 9.90 1.33
N MET A 21 -11.46 8.62 1.67
CA MET A 21 -12.60 7.85 2.17
C MET A 21 -12.90 8.10 3.64
N GLN A 22 -12.02 8.81 4.37
CA GLN A 22 -12.11 9.01 5.81
C GLN A 22 -12.30 7.69 6.57
N GLY A 23 -11.59 6.65 6.14
CA GLY A 23 -11.73 5.31 6.68
C GLY A 23 -10.87 4.28 5.94
N TYR A 24 -11.10 3.00 6.25
CA TYR A 24 -10.34 1.88 5.73
C TYR A 24 -11.27 0.87 5.05
N PRO A 25 -10.76 0.05 4.12
CA PRO A 25 -11.58 -0.97 3.47
C PRO A 25 -12.00 -2.08 4.45
N VAL A 26 -13.15 -2.71 4.17
CA VAL A 26 -13.67 -3.86 4.92
C VAL A 26 -13.28 -5.20 4.28
N GLU A 27 -12.87 -5.18 3.01
CA GLU A 27 -12.36 -6.35 2.29
C GLU A 27 -11.49 -5.94 1.09
N ALA A 28 -10.66 -6.87 0.63
CA ALA A 28 -9.93 -6.74 -0.62
C ALA A 28 -9.91 -8.07 -1.40
N GLU A 29 -9.89 -7.97 -2.73
CA GLU A 29 -9.61 -9.08 -3.64
C GLU A 29 -8.78 -8.58 -4.81
N GLY A 30 -8.01 -9.47 -5.47
CA GLY A 30 -7.15 -9.00 -6.53
C GLY A 30 -6.30 -10.08 -7.18
N LEU A 31 -5.48 -9.63 -8.11
CA LEU A 31 -4.55 -10.41 -8.89
C LEU A 31 -3.15 -9.81 -8.80
N GLY A 32 -2.13 -10.65 -8.87
CA GLY A 32 -0.75 -10.23 -8.84
C GLY A 32 0.17 -11.38 -9.21
N GLY A 33 1.43 -11.06 -9.40
CA GLY A 33 2.44 -12.06 -9.70
C GLY A 33 3.80 -11.43 -9.97
N ARG A 34 4.70 -12.25 -10.49
CA ARG A 34 5.97 -11.80 -11.04
C ARG A 34 6.13 -12.32 -12.46
N GLN A 35 6.51 -11.44 -13.38
CA GLN A 35 6.75 -11.75 -14.78
C GLN A 35 8.23 -11.54 -15.18
N VAL A 36 8.86 -10.45 -14.73
CA VAL A 36 10.24 -10.08 -15.09
C VAL A 36 11.20 -10.13 -13.91
N ARG A 37 10.71 -9.96 -12.67
CA ARG A 37 11.52 -10.03 -11.45
C ARG A 37 11.61 -11.45 -10.89
N THR A 38 12.22 -12.34 -11.67
CA THR A 38 12.30 -13.78 -11.37
C THR A 38 13.68 -14.25 -10.90
N GLY A 39 14.68 -13.37 -10.95
CA GLY A 39 16.04 -13.62 -10.44
C GLY A 39 16.12 -13.75 -8.92
N ALA A 40 17.20 -14.35 -8.44
CA ALA A 40 17.45 -14.58 -7.01
C ALA A 40 17.53 -13.27 -6.21
N GLU A 41 17.99 -12.20 -6.85
CA GLU A 41 18.12 -10.85 -6.29
C GLU A 41 16.78 -10.21 -5.89
N TYR A 42 15.64 -10.71 -6.41
CA TYR A 42 14.31 -10.18 -6.11
C TYR A 42 13.61 -10.92 -4.97
N GLY A 43 14.15 -12.04 -4.49
CA GLY A 43 13.55 -12.81 -3.40
C GLY A 43 12.17 -13.39 -3.76
N ASN A 44 11.20 -13.24 -2.86
CA ASN A 44 9.87 -13.85 -2.93
C ASN A 44 8.74 -12.88 -3.32
N ILE A 45 9.08 -11.70 -3.84
CA ILE A 45 8.11 -10.64 -4.11
C ILE A 45 7.43 -10.78 -5.48
N PHE A 46 6.30 -10.10 -5.65
CA PHE A 46 5.64 -9.84 -6.92
C PHE A 46 6.23 -8.59 -7.58
N ASP A 47 6.09 -8.49 -8.90
CA ASP A 47 6.43 -7.27 -9.66
C ASP A 47 5.21 -6.47 -10.10
N HIS A 48 4.01 -6.96 -9.81
CA HIS A 48 2.76 -6.23 -9.97
C HIS A 48 1.65 -6.73 -9.05
N HIS A 49 0.79 -5.80 -8.63
CA HIS A 49 -0.48 -6.07 -7.97
C HIS A 49 -1.58 -5.23 -8.62
N ALA A 50 -2.77 -5.81 -8.74
CA ALA A 50 -4.02 -5.12 -9.04
C ALA A 50 -5.06 -5.59 -8.03
N VAL A 51 -5.49 -4.68 -7.16
CA VAL A 51 -6.33 -4.96 -6.00
C VAL A 51 -7.59 -4.10 -6.06
N GLU A 52 -8.75 -4.72 -5.91
CA GLU A 52 -10.00 -4.06 -5.60
C GLU A 52 -10.21 -4.08 -4.10
N TYR A 53 -10.33 -2.90 -3.49
CA TYR A 53 -10.70 -2.74 -2.09
C TYR A 53 -12.14 -2.24 -2.00
N THR A 54 -12.88 -2.75 -1.03
CA THR A 54 -14.27 -2.35 -0.77
C THR A 54 -14.34 -1.64 0.57
N TYR A 55 -14.89 -0.43 0.59
CA TYR A 55 -15.16 0.34 1.80
C TYR A 55 -16.54 -0.01 2.37
N ALA A 56 -16.79 0.38 3.62
CA ALA A 56 -18.02 0.03 4.34
C ALA A 56 -19.31 0.55 3.66
N ASP A 57 -19.22 1.65 2.93
CA ASP A 57 -20.31 2.25 2.15
C ASP A 57 -20.53 1.56 0.78
N GLY A 58 -19.71 0.56 0.44
CA GLY A 58 -19.72 -0.14 -0.84
C GLY A 58 -18.85 0.50 -1.92
N THR A 59 -18.20 1.63 -1.64
CA THR A 59 -17.27 2.29 -2.58
C THR A 59 -16.09 1.36 -2.90
N LYS A 60 -15.67 1.37 -4.16
CA LYS A 60 -14.57 0.55 -4.67
C LYS A 60 -13.34 1.40 -4.95
N MET A 61 -12.20 0.98 -4.42
CA MET A 61 -10.89 1.50 -4.83
C MET A 61 -10.18 0.45 -5.69
N TYR A 62 -9.92 0.82 -6.94
CA TYR A 62 -9.12 0.02 -7.87
C TYR A 62 -7.67 0.48 -7.79
N SER A 63 -6.84 -0.33 -7.16
CA SER A 63 -5.45 -0.02 -6.89
C SER A 63 -4.52 -0.86 -7.75
N GLN A 64 -3.56 -0.24 -8.43
CA GLN A 64 -2.60 -0.94 -9.29
C GLN A 64 -1.19 -0.44 -8.99
N CYS A 65 -0.26 -1.36 -8.81
CA CYS A 65 1.16 -1.06 -8.72
C CYS A 65 1.98 -2.05 -9.55
N ARG A 66 3.10 -1.56 -10.10
CA ARG A 66 3.96 -2.34 -10.99
C ARG A 66 5.39 -1.84 -10.94
N GLN A 67 6.35 -2.77 -10.89
CA GLN A 67 7.77 -2.49 -11.01
C GLN A 67 8.41 -3.27 -12.17
N ILE A 68 7.92 -2.98 -13.39
CA ILE A 68 8.39 -3.57 -14.65
C ILE A 68 9.00 -2.45 -15.51
N PRO A 69 10.32 -2.45 -15.77
CA PRO A 69 10.97 -1.44 -16.60
C PRO A 69 10.42 -1.41 -18.03
N GLY A 70 10.41 -0.22 -18.65
CA GLY A 70 9.97 -0.03 -20.04
C GLY A 70 8.45 0.04 -20.24
N CYS A 71 7.64 0.02 -19.17
CA CYS A 71 6.21 0.27 -19.22
C CYS A 71 5.85 1.74 -18.96
N VAL A 72 4.57 2.11 -19.19
CA VAL A 72 4.03 3.42 -18.83
C VAL A 72 4.16 3.65 -17.32
N ASN A 73 4.72 4.79 -16.91
CA ASN A 73 4.88 5.12 -15.49
C ASN A 73 3.87 6.19 -15.09
N GLN A 74 3.16 5.94 -13.99
CA GLN A 74 2.22 6.88 -13.41
C GLN A 74 2.15 6.66 -11.90
N VAL A 75 2.25 7.76 -11.15
CA VAL A 75 1.95 7.81 -9.71
C VAL A 75 0.86 8.87 -9.56
N ALA A 76 -0.37 8.42 -9.35
CA ALA A 76 -1.53 9.30 -9.28
C ALA A 76 -2.70 8.57 -8.61
N GLU A 77 -3.56 9.33 -7.96
CA GLU A 77 -4.82 8.89 -7.40
C GLU A 77 -5.97 9.71 -8.01
N PHE A 78 -7.10 9.07 -8.19
CA PHE A 78 -8.30 9.70 -8.73
C PHE A 78 -9.50 9.33 -7.87
N ALA A 79 -10.26 10.33 -7.43
CA ALA A 79 -11.54 10.12 -6.76
C ALA A 79 -12.67 10.47 -7.73
N HIS A 80 -13.50 9.47 -8.07
CA HIS A 80 -14.59 9.61 -9.01
C HIS A 80 -15.92 9.74 -8.27
N GLY A 81 -16.62 10.85 -8.49
CA GLY A 81 -17.98 11.08 -8.00
C GLY A 81 -18.98 11.19 -9.14
N ASP A 82 -20.27 11.29 -8.78
CA ASP A 82 -21.38 11.47 -9.72
C ASP A 82 -21.31 12.80 -10.51
N LYS A 83 -20.69 13.82 -9.92
CA LYS A 83 -20.61 15.19 -10.47
C LYS A 83 -19.23 15.56 -11.01
N GLY A 84 -18.21 14.75 -10.80
CA GLY A 84 -16.86 15.14 -11.14
C GLY A 84 -15.78 14.17 -10.70
N VAL A 85 -14.54 14.55 -10.97
CA VAL A 85 -13.34 13.77 -10.66
C VAL A 85 -12.33 14.67 -9.97
N ALA A 86 -11.82 14.24 -8.81
CA ALA A 86 -10.65 14.83 -8.19
C ALA A 86 -9.40 14.08 -8.67
N GLU A 87 -8.46 14.81 -9.26
CA GLU A 87 -7.12 14.36 -9.60
C GLU A 87 -6.20 14.74 -8.44
N LEU A 88 -5.63 13.75 -7.76
CA LEU A 88 -4.73 13.97 -6.62
C LEU A 88 -3.29 13.75 -7.07
N SER A 89 -2.41 14.65 -6.64
CA SER A 89 -1.00 14.62 -6.98
C SER A 89 -0.20 15.38 -5.94
N THR A 90 1.02 14.91 -5.68
CA THR A 90 2.01 15.62 -4.86
C THR A 90 2.41 16.99 -5.44
N THR A 91 2.15 17.24 -6.73
CA THR A 91 2.52 18.50 -7.40
C THR A 91 1.36 19.49 -7.54
N GLN A 92 0.18 19.02 -7.94
CA GLN A 92 -0.99 19.85 -8.14
C GLN A 92 -2.26 18.99 -8.13
N CYS A 93 -3.16 19.26 -7.20
CA CYS A 93 -4.49 18.65 -7.19
C CYS A 93 -5.44 19.44 -8.09
N ARG A 94 -6.40 18.77 -8.73
CA ARG A 94 -7.42 19.40 -9.58
C ARG A 94 -8.80 18.79 -9.33
N LEU A 95 -9.83 19.61 -9.47
CA LEU A 95 -11.22 19.15 -9.52
C LEU A 95 -11.78 19.41 -10.91
N ARG A 96 -12.30 18.36 -11.54
CA ARG A 96 -12.99 18.42 -12.82
C ARG A 96 -14.49 18.18 -12.68
N VAL A 97 -15.29 19.03 -13.32
CA VAL A 97 -16.75 18.88 -13.40
C VAL A 97 -17.15 19.05 -14.86
N GLY A 98 -17.84 18.05 -15.43
CA GLY A 98 -18.18 18.05 -16.85
C GLY A 98 -16.98 18.06 -17.80
N GLY A 99 -15.81 17.57 -17.36
CA GLY A 99 -14.55 17.57 -18.11
C GLY A 99 -13.68 18.82 -17.92
N GLU A 100 -14.27 19.91 -17.45
CA GLU A 100 -13.59 21.18 -17.23
C GLU A 100 -12.95 21.26 -15.85
N VAL A 101 -11.77 21.89 -15.76
CA VAL A 101 -11.13 22.16 -14.46
C VAL A 101 -11.84 23.33 -13.81
N VAL A 102 -12.49 23.09 -12.66
CA VAL A 102 -13.21 24.12 -11.91
C VAL A 102 -12.43 24.61 -10.68
N TRP A 103 -11.44 23.84 -10.24
CA TRP A 103 -10.54 24.20 -9.15
C TRP A 103 -9.18 23.52 -9.31
N GLU A 104 -8.12 24.21 -8.89
CA GLU A 104 -6.76 23.67 -8.81
C GLU A 104 -6.05 24.14 -7.54
N SER A 105 -5.20 23.29 -6.97
CA SER A 105 -4.34 23.67 -5.85
C SER A 105 -3.18 24.57 -6.33
N ALA A 106 -2.54 25.25 -5.38
CA ALA A 106 -1.29 25.93 -5.63
C ALA A 106 -0.22 24.95 -6.14
N ARG A 107 0.57 25.36 -7.13
CA ARG A 107 1.61 24.53 -7.79
C ARG A 107 2.87 24.30 -6.93
N LYS A 108 3.04 25.06 -5.86
CA LYS A 108 4.13 24.89 -4.90
C LYS A 108 3.52 24.57 -3.54
N ALA A 109 3.21 23.30 -3.34
CA ALA A 109 3.02 22.80 -1.99
C ALA A 109 4.34 22.92 -1.21
N PRO A 110 4.32 23.16 0.10
CA PRO A 110 5.50 22.99 0.94
C PRO A 110 6.02 21.55 0.79
N ASN A 111 7.32 21.37 1.02
CA ASN A 111 7.92 20.04 1.00
C ASN A 111 7.28 19.19 2.11
N PRO A 112 6.61 18.06 1.80
CA PRO A 112 5.92 17.27 2.81
C PRO A 112 6.88 16.77 3.91
N TYR A 113 8.11 16.42 3.54
CA TYR A 113 9.15 16.00 4.50
C TYR A 113 9.60 17.12 5.43
N GLN A 114 9.46 18.38 5.03
CA GLN A 114 9.74 19.50 5.91
C GLN A 114 8.55 19.75 6.84
N THR A 115 7.33 19.71 6.29
CA THR A 115 6.11 19.92 7.06
C THR A 115 5.95 18.87 8.17
N GLU A 116 6.16 17.59 7.87
CA GLU A 116 6.08 16.52 8.90
C GLU A 116 7.10 16.74 10.03
N HIS A 117 8.31 17.20 9.72
CA HIS A 117 9.33 17.49 10.72
C HIS A 117 9.02 18.75 11.52
N ASP A 118 8.50 19.80 10.88
CA ASP A 118 8.07 21.01 11.56
C ASP A 118 6.97 20.70 12.59
N ASP A 119 5.98 19.89 12.19
CA ASP A 119 4.89 19.44 13.07
C ASP A 119 5.42 18.57 14.23
N LEU A 120 6.33 17.63 13.94
CA LEU A 120 6.97 16.79 14.96
C LEU A 120 7.75 17.63 15.98
N PHE A 121 8.58 18.57 15.52
CA PHE A 121 9.38 19.40 16.41
C PHE A 121 8.54 20.40 17.19
N ASP A 122 7.50 20.97 16.59
CA ASP A 122 6.53 21.81 17.27
C ASP A 122 5.81 21.03 18.38
N ALA A 123 5.36 19.80 18.10
CA ALA A 123 4.70 18.95 19.08
C ALA A 123 5.60 18.64 20.28
N ILE A 124 6.86 18.27 20.03
CA ILE A 124 7.85 18.00 21.10
C ILE A 124 8.16 19.26 21.89
N ARG A 125 8.50 20.36 21.22
CA ARG A 125 8.99 21.58 21.90
C ARG A 125 7.90 22.30 22.66
N ASN A 126 6.66 22.24 22.19
CA ASN A 126 5.51 22.92 22.79
C ASN A 126 4.60 21.96 23.57
N ASN A 127 5.01 20.70 23.78
CA ASN A 127 4.25 19.68 24.49
C ASN A 127 2.79 19.56 23.99
N LYS A 128 2.61 19.56 22.67
CA LYS A 128 1.30 19.43 22.04
C LYS A 128 0.99 17.95 21.79
N PRO A 129 -0.28 17.53 21.96
CA PRO A 129 -0.69 16.21 21.53
C PRO A 129 -0.65 16.13 20.00
N PHE A 130 0.22 15.25 19.48
CA PHE A 130 0.31 14.94 18.06
C PHE A 130 0.59 13.44 17.93
N ASN A 131 -0.33 12.71 17.30
CA ASN A 131 -0.24 11.26 17.18
C ASN A 131 -0.93 10.79 15.91
N GLU A 132 -0.14 10.24 14.99
CA GLU A 132 -0.61 9.63 13.75
C GLU A 132 -0.28 8.13 13.69
N ALA A 133 0.15 7.54 14.82
CA ALA A 133 0.64 6.16 14.85
C ALA A 133 -0.46 5.15 14.49
N GLU A 134 -1.67 5.32 15.02
CA GLU A 134 -2.81 4.46 14.68
C GLU A 134 -3.19 4.62 13.20
N TYR A 135 -3.25 5.86 12.70
CA TYR A 135 -3.55 6.15 11.31
C TYR A 135 -2.55 5.48 10.36
N GLY A 136 -1.25 5.65 10.62
CA GLY A 136 -0.17 5.02 9.84
C GLY A 136 -0.17 3.48 9.93
N ALA A 137 -0.49 2.92 11.10
CA ALA A 137 -0.61 1.48 11.28
C ALA A 137 -1.79 0.90 10.47
N LEU A 138 -2.94 1.57 10.47
CA LEU A 138 -4.10 1.14 9.71
C LEU A 138 -3.89 1.34 8.19
N SER A 139 -3.19 2.39 7.75
CA SER A 139 -2.79 2.51 6.34
C SER A 139 -1.82 1.40 5.91
N THR A 140 -0.92 0.98 6.80
CA THR A 140 -0.08 -0.21 6.59
C THR A 140 -0.92 -1.47 6.48
N MET A 141 -1.94 -1.61 7.33
CA MET A 141 -2.87 -2.73 7.26
C MET A 141 -3.61 -2.79 5.93
N THR A 142 -3.99 -1.65 5.32
CA THR A 142 -4.55 -1.62 3.96
C THR A 142 -3.60 -2.27 2.94
N ALA A 143 -2.31 -1.95 2.99
CA ALA A 143 -1.31 -2.54 2.09
C ALA A 143 -1.12 -4.04 2.35
N VAL A 144 -1.04 -4.45 3.62
CA VAL A 144 -0.95 -5.86 4.04
C VAL A 144 -2.16 -6.64 3.54
N LEU A 145 -3.37 -6.10 3.69
CA LEU A 145 -4.61 -6.70 3.19
C LEU A 145 -4.55 -6.94 1.67
N GLY A 146 -4.08 -5.96 0.90
CA GLY A 146 -3.90 -6.11 -0.55
C GLY A 146 -2.87 -7.17 -0.93
N ARG A 147 -1.75 -7.25 -0.19
CA ARG A 147 -0.75 -8.31 -0.39
C ARG A 147 -1.36 -9.68 -0.12
N MET A 148 -2.05 -9.86 1.00
CA MET A 148 -2.73 -11.12 1.35
C MET A 148 -3.73 -11.52 0.26
N ALA A 149 -4.55 -10.58 -0.22
CA ALA A 149 -5.51 -10.83 -1.29
C ALA A 149 -4.83 -11.33 -2.58
N THR A 150 -3.80 -10.64 -3.06
CA THR A 150 -3.10 -11.04 -4.29
C THR A 150 -2.29 -12.31 -4.15
N TYR A 151 -1.61 -12.52 -3.02
CA TYR A 151 -0.79 -13.70 -2.78
C TYR A 151 -1.62 -14.98 -2.66
N SER A 152 -2.79 -14.89 -2.03
CA SER A 152 -3.70 -16.02 -1.90
C SER A 152 -4.61 -16.21 -3.11
N GLY A 153 -4.87 -15.15 -3.90
CA GLY A 153 -5.89 -15.13 -4.94
C GLY A 153 -7.32 -15.24 -4.38
N LYS A 154 -7.52 -14.88 -3.10
CA LYS A 154 -8.81 -14.94 -2.42
C LYS A 154 -9.24 -13.55 -1.97
N ARG A 155 -10.55 -13.40 -1.78
CA ARG A 155 -11.10 -12.28 -1.03
C ARG A 155 -10.73 -12.43 0.44
N ILE A 156 -10.19 -11.37 1.02
CA ILE A 156 -9.78 -11.31 2.42
C ILE A 156 -10.59 -10.20 3.11
N LYS A 157 -11.21 -10.52 4.25
CA LYS A 157 -11.89 -9.52 5.09
C LYS A 157 -10.89 -8.81 5.99
N TRP A 158 -11.11 -7.52 6.22
CA TRP A 158 -10.27 -6.71 7.12
C TRP A 158 -10.15 -7.36 8.51
N ASP A 159 -11.27 -7.71 9.13
CA ASP A 159 -11.29 -8.28 10.49
C ASP A 159 -10.62 -9.65 10.60
N GLU A 160 -10.59 -10.43 9.51
CA GLU A 160 -9.87 -11.71 9.47
C GLU A 160 -8.37 -11.47 9.38
N ALA A 161 -7.95 -10.56 8.50
CA ALA A 161 -6.54 -10.20 8.35
C ALA A 161 -5.97 -9.53 9.61
N PHE A 162 -6.73 -8.61 10.22
CA PHE A 162 -6.30 -7.88 11.41
C PHE A 162 -6.16 -8.77 12.65
N ARG A 163 -6.93 -9.86 12.72
CA ARG A 163 -6.86 -10.85 13.81
C ARG A 163 -5.98 -12.06 13.49
N SER A 164 -5.33 -12.07 12.33
CA SER A 164 -4.45 -13.17 11.92
C SER A 164 -3.29 -13.31 12.90
N ASP A 165 -2.97 -14.56 13.25
CA ASP A 165 -1.81 -14.94 14.06
C ASP A 165 -0.62 -15.39 13.18
N LEU A 166 -0.73 -15.24 11.85
CA LEU A 166 0.35 -15.53 10.93
C LEU A 166 1.55 -14.62 11.20
N SER A 167 2.63 -15.21 11.72
CA SER A 167 3.88 -14.52 11.97
C SER A 167 4.99 -15.01 11.07
N PHE A 168 5.70 -14.06 10.45
CA PHE A 168 6.93 -14.31 9.69
C PHE A 168 8.20 -14.06 10.53
N THR A 169 8.06 -13.72 11.81
CA THR A 169 9.18 -13.44 12.71
C THR A 169 9.76 -14.73 13.25
N THR A 170 11.08 -14.90 13.22
CA THR A 170 11.75 -15.90 14.07
C THR A 170 11.90 -15.35 15.48
N ASP A 171 12.00 -16.25 16.47
CA ASP A 171 12.58 -15.94 17.77
C ASP A 171 14.07 -15.67 17.56
N ALA A 172 14.39 -14.49 17.02
CA ALA A 172 15.75 -14.07 16.76
C ALA A 172 16.41 -13.70 18.09
N GLU A 173 17.30 -14.55 18.59
CA GLU A 173 18.04 -14.32 19.83
C GLU A 173 19.21 -13.35 19.61
N ASP A 174 19.79 -13.37 18.41
CA ASP A 174 20.90 -12.52 18.01
C ASP A 174 20.96 -12.27 16.49
N TRP A 175 21.94 -11.49 16.05
CA TRP A 175 22.18 -11.13 14.66
C TRP A 175 22.55 -12.29 13.73
N THR A 176 22.79 -13.50 14.26
CA THR A 176 23.13 -14.70 13.50
C THR A 176 21.93 -15.64 13.32
N SER A 177 20.80 -15.32 13.95
CA SER A 177 19.57 -16.09 13.84
C SER A 177 19.09 -16.16 12.40
N ALA A 178 18.79 -17.38 11.92
CA ALA A 178 18.28 -17.57 10.58
C ALA A 178 16.84 -17.00 10.46
N PRO A 179 16.47 -16.45 9.29
CA PRO A 179 15.08 -16.08 9.02
C PRO A 179 14.21 -17.34 8.83
N GLN A 180 12.89 -17.21 9.00
CA GLN A 180 11.94 -18.32 8.81
C GLN A 180 11.93 -18.81 7.36
N VAL A 181 12.13 -17.90 6.41
CA VAL A 181 12.15 -18.19 4.98
C VAL A 181 13.58 -18.14 4.50
N LEU A 182 14.06 -19.27 3.98
CA LEU A 182 15.39 -19.43 3.40
C LEU A 182 15.28 -19.67 1.89
N PRO A 183 16.30 -19.27 1.11
CA PRO A 183 16.36 -19.61 -0.29
C PRO A 183 16.69 -21.10 -0.50
N ASP A 184 16.42 -21.59 -1.71
CA ASP A 184 16.90 -22.90 -2.17
C ASP A 184 18.43 -22.92 -2.41
N GLU A 185 18.96 -24.07 -2.82
CA GLU A 185 20.38 -24.28 -3.14
C GLU A 185 20.92 -23.34 -4.25
N ASN A 186 20.03 -22.75 -5.05
CA ASN A 186 20.36 -21.82 -6.13
C ASN A 186 20.14 -20.35 -5.70
N GLY A 187 19.87 -20.09 -4.42
CA GLY A 187 19.64 -18.74 -3.89
C GLY A 187 18.24 -18.19 -4.18
N ARG A 188 17.29 -19.01 -4.66
CA ARG A 188 15.93 -18.56 -5.03
C ARG A 188 14.97 -18.73 -3.87
N TYR A 189 14.16 -17.71 -3.63
CA TYR A 189 13.05 -17.80 -2.68
C TYR A 189 11.77 -18.22 -3.41
N GLU A 190 10.99 -19.08 -2.76
CA GLU A 190 9.65 -19.41 -3.18
C GLU A 190 8.77 -18.15 -3.10
N ALA A 191 8.17 -17.75 -4.22
CA ALA A 191 7.18 -16.67 -4.21
C ALA A 191 5.78 -17.23 -4.00
N ALA A 192 4.90 -16.35 -3.53
CA ALA A 192 3.49 -16.68 -3.42
C ALA A 192 2.92 -17.18 -4.76
N GLN A 193 2.13 -18.24 -4.70
CA GLN A 193 1.30 -18.74 -5.78
C GLN A 193 -0.18 -18.51 -5.42
N PRO A 194 -0.90 -17.63 -6.15
CA PRO A 194 -2.33 -17.46 -5.97
C PRO A 194 -3.07 -18.80 -6.16
N GLY A 195 -4.04 -19.07 -5.29
CA GLY A 195 -4.75 -20.35 -5.20
C GLY A 195 -4.10 -21.38 -4.25
N THR A 196 -2.80 -21.23 -3.94
CA THR A 196 -2.05 -22.17 -3.09
C THR A 196 -1.56 -21.52 -1.79
N THR A 197 -1.04 -20.30 -1.86
CA THR A 197 -0.42 -19.61 -0.72
C THR A 197 -1.45 -19.35 0.38
N LYS A 198 -1.10 -19.75 1.61
CA LYS A 198 -1.84 -19.39 2.81
C LYS A 198 -1.35 -18.04 3.31
N VAL A 199 -2.30 -17.15 3.55
CA VAL A 199 -2.03 -15.78 4.01
C VAL A 199 -2.79 -15.44 5.29
N LEU A 200 -3.70 -16.33 5.70
CA LEU A 200 -4.42 -16.34 6.97
C LEU A 200 -4.09 -17.65 7.66
#